data_AF-A0AAW5KJU3-F1
#
_entry.id   AF-A0AAW5KJU3-F1
#
_cell.length_a   1.000
_cell.length_b   1.000
_cell.length_c   1.000
_cell.angle_alpha   90.00
_cell.angle_beta   90.00
_cell.angle_gamma   90.00
#
_symmetry.space_group_name_H-M   'P 1'
#
loop_
_entity.id
_entity.type
_entity.pdbx_description
1 polymer ?
#
loop_
_entity_poly.entity_id
_entity_poly.type
_entity_poly.pdbx_seq_one_letter_code
_entity_poly.pdbx_strand_id
1 'polypeptide(L)'
;MNEYRYFIADDNKTGTLIFSNEIKGEDMLLLVGYVIYFYNAASVDDIVDKLVTMYDFSVRKEHITAFDLNTNPDTPYTYYDLIDEGGYCESDGYMYTDINRIKKLFSGEKSQKMLRTIGRFSKRTFS
;
A
#
# COMPACT_ATOMS: atom_id res chain seq x y z
N MET A 1 15.35 12.43 5.71
CA MET A 1 14.27 12.06 4.78
C MET A 1 13.26 11.28 5.58
N ASN A 2 11.97 11.63 5.53
CA ASN A 2 10.97 10.86 6.26
C ASN A 2 10.80 9.52 5.54
N GLU A 3 10.90 8.43 6.29
CA GLU A 3 10.77 7.09 5.74
C GLU A 3 9.31 6.66 5.89
N TYR A 4 8.59 6.62 4.77
CA TYR A 4 7.20 6.20 4.76
C TYR A 4 7.10 4.68 4.70
N ARG A 5 6.31 4.11 5.59
CA ARG A 5 6.18 2.67 5.82
C ARG A 5 4.71 2.24 5.70
N TYR A 6 4.48 1.17 4.97
CA TYR A 6 3.14 0.73 4.58
C TYR A 6 2.97 -0.73 4.93
N PHE A 7 1.86 -1.05 5.57
CA PHE A 7 1.44 -2.41 5.88
C PHE A 7 0.37 -2.82 4.87
N ILE A 8 0.72 -3.74 3.97
CA ILE A 8 -0.19 -4.29 2.96
C ILE A 8 -0.72 -5.62 3.48
N ALA A 9 -2.04 -5.73 3.67
CA ALA A 9 -2.66 -6.89 4.30
C ALA A 9 -3.93 -7.36 3.59
N ASP A 10 -4.41 -8.53 4.01
CA ASP A 10 -5.68 -9.11 3.60
C ASP A 10 -6.77 -8.98 4.69
N ASP A 11 -7.93 -9.59 4.46
CA ASP A 11 -9.06 -9.63 5.42
C ASP A 11 -8.68 -10.22 6.78
N ASN A 12 -7.66 -11.08 6.82
CA ASN A 12 -7.17 -11.71 8.05
C ASN A 12 -6.22 -10.78 8.82
N LYS A 13 -5.99 -9.56 8.32
CA LYS A 13 -5.08 -8.56 8.90
C LYS A 13 -3.65 -9.08 9.02
N THR A 14 -3.27 -10.03 8.16
CA THR A 14 -1.90 -10.52 8.02
C THR A 14 -1.31 -9.93 6.75
N GLY A 15 -0.09 -9.43 6.83
CA GLY A 15 0.47 -8.64 5.75
C GLY A 15 1.97 -8.44 5.80
N THR A 16 2.46 -7.59 4.91
CA THR A 16 3.87 -7.27 4.77
C THR A 16 4.10 -5.78 4.99
N LEU A 17 5.09 -5.46 5.82
CA LEU A 17 5.56 -4.10 6.05
C LEU A 17 6.63 -3.77 5.01
N ILE A 18 6.35 -2.76 4.19
CA ILE A 18 7.24 -2.24 3.14
C ILE A 18 7.51 -0.75 3.37
N PHE A 19 8.53 -0.19 2.70
CA PHE A 19 8.83 1.23 2.75
C PHE A 19 9.30 1.76 1.40
N SER A 20 9.12 3.07 1.19
CA SER A 20 9.58 3.80 0.01
C SER A 20 10.01 5.21 0.39
N ASN A 21 10.89 5.80 -0.42
CA ASN A 21 11.58 7.04 -0.10
C ASN A 21 10.73 8.31 -0.30
N GLU A 22 9.61 8.29 -1.03
CA GLU A 22 8.98 9.55 -1.47
C GLU A 22 7.45 9.56 -1.68
N ILE A 23 6.70 8.51 -1.33
CA ILE A 23 5.25 8.46 -1.63
C ILE A 23 4.37 8.76 -0.40
N LYS A 24 3.36 9.62 -0.56
CA LYS A 24 2.40 9.92 0.52
C LYS A 24 1.25 8.92 0.52
N GLY A 25 0.41 8.93 1.56
CA GLY A 25 -0.64 7.92 1.72
C GLY A 25 -1.71 7.93 0.64
N GLU A 26 -2.13 9.11 0.19
CA GLU A 26 -3.06 9.26 -0.93
C GLU A 26 -2.49 8.67 -2.22
N ASP A 27 -1.21 8.92 -2.49
CA ASP A 27 -0.52 8.39 -3.66
C ASP A 27 -0.31 6.88 -3.54
N MET A 28 -0.03 6.38 -2.33
CA MET A 28 0.07 4.94 -2.07
C MET A 28 -1.27 4.24 -2.28
N LEU A 29 -2.37 4.81 -1.79
CA LEU A 29 -3.73 4.28 -1.99
C LEU A 29 -4.04 4.12 -3.49
N LEU A 30 -3.72 5.15 -4.27
CA LEU A 30 -3.91 5.15 -5.72
C LEU A 30 -2.95 4.17 -6.42
N LEU A 31 -1.71 4.04 -5.95
CA LEU A 31 -0.74 3.10 -6.47
C LEU A 31 -1.17 1.65 -6.23
N VAL A 32 -1.62 1.30 -5.03
CA VAL A 32 -2.13 -0.05 -4.73
C VAL A 32 -3.38 -0.35 -5.55
N GLY A 33 -4.31 0.61 -5.65
CA GLY A 33 -5.48 0.49 -6.53
C GLY A 33 -5.09 0.28 -8.00
N TYR A 34 -4.08 1.02 -8.49
CA TYR A 34 -3.51 0.86 -9.82
C TYR A 34 -2.92 -0.54 -10.00
N VAL A 35 -2.15 -1.04 -9.04
CA VAL A 35 -1.53 -2.37 -9.11
C VAL A 35 -2.56 -3.48 -9.16
N ILE A 36 -3.55 -3.44 -8.25
CA ILE A 36 -4.67 -4.40 -8.23
C ILE A 36 -5.40 -4.41 -9.57
N TYR A 37 -5.70 -3.23 -10.11
CA TYR A 37 -6.52 -3.13 -11.31
C TYR A 37 -5.76 -3.41 -12.61
N PHE A 38 -4.60 -2.81 -12.78
CA PHE A 38 -3.84 -2.85 -14.03
C PHE A 38 -2.96 -4.10 -14.15
N TYR A 39 -2.42 -4.60 -13.04
CA TYR A 39 -1.64 -5.84 -13.00
C TYR A 39 -2.44 -7.07 -12.54
N ASN A 40 -3.74 -6.91 -12.28
CA ASN A 40 -4.62 -7.98 -11.81
C ASN A 40 -4.08 -8.68 -10.54
N ALA A 41 -3.42 -7.92 -9.66
CA ALA A 41 -2.84 -8.44 -8.43
C ALA A 41 -3.96 -8.86 -7.46
N ALA A 42 -3.91 -10.12 -6.98
CA ALA A 42 -5.00 -10.72 -6.23
C ALA A 42 -4.68 -10.89 -4.74
N SER A 43 -3.39 -11.02 -4.39
CA SER A 43 -2.87 -11.30 -3.05
C SER A 43 -1.92 -10.22 -2.53
N VAL A 44 -1.56 -10.31 -1.23
CA VAL A 44 -0.50 -9.47 -0.63
C VAL A 44 0.80 -9.66 -1.38
N ASP A 45 1.19 -10.91 -1.66
CA ASP A 45 2.44 -11.23 -2.33
C ASP A 45 2.49 -10.66 -3.75
N ASP A 46 1.40 -10.74 -4.51
CA ASP A 46 1.34 -10.16 -5.87
C ASP A 46 1.56 -8.64 -5.85
N ILE A 47 0.96 -7.96 -4.87
CA ILE A 47 1.06 -6.50 -4.74
C ILE A 47 2.46 -6.12 -4.29
N VAL A 48 3.00 -6.79 -3.27
CA VAL A 48 4.35 -6.54 -2.75
C VAL A 48 5.40 -6.79 -3.83
N ASP A 49 5.29 -7.90 -4.57
CA ASP A 49 6.18 -8.19 -5.72
C ASP A 49 6.18 -7.02 -6.71
N LYS A 50 5.02 -6.48 -7.07
CA LYS A 50 4.92 -5.35 -7.98
C LYS A 50 5.52 -4.07 -7.40
N LEU A 51 5.27 -3.79 -6.13
CA LEU A 51 5.82 -2.61 -5.44
C LEU A 51 7.35 -2.67 -5.37
N VAL A 52 7.92 -3.82 -5.07
CA VAL A 52 9.38 -4.03 -5.03
C VAL A 52 9.98 -3.98 -6.43
N THR A 53 9.45 -4.76 -7.37
CA THR A 53 10.07 -4.93 -8.69
C THR A 53 9.89 -3.75 -9.63
N MET A 54 8.83 -2.96 -9.47
CA MET A 54 8.48 -1.86 -10.39
C MET A 54 8.65 -0.47 -9.79
N TYR A 55 8.62 -0.34 -8.46
CA TYR A 55 8.58 0.96 -7.77
C TYR A 55 9.67 1.10 -6.69
N ASP A 56 10.62 0.16 -6.64
CA ASP A 56 11.79 0.18 -5.74
C ASP A 56 11.42 0.27 -4.24
N PHE A 57 10.28 -0.31 -3.87
CA PHE A 57 9.95 -0.48 -2.46
C PHE A 57 10.85 -1.53 -1.84
N SER A 58 11.11 -1.37 -0.55
CA SER A 58 11.90 -2.31 0.23
C SER A 58 11.02 -3.01 1.27
N VAL A 59 11.18 -4.32 1.39
CA VAL A 59 10.49 -5.13 2.41
C VAL A 59 11.22 -5.01 3.74
N ARG A 60 10.49 -4.72 4.82
CA ARG A 60 11.02 -4.72 6.19
C ARG A 60 10.72 -6.01 6.93
N LYS A 61 9.48 -6.48 6.84
CA LYS A 61 9.00 -7.70 7.48
C LYS A 61 7.83 -8.26 6.69
N GLU A 62 7.76 -9.57 6.60
CA GLU A 62 6.70 -10.31 5.89
C GLU A 62 5.81 -11.04 6.89
N HIS A 63 4.55 -11.27 6.51
CA HIS A 63 3.59 -12.10 7.23
C HIS A 63 3.42 -11.76 8.73
N ILE A 64 3.38 -10.45 9.05
CA ILE A 64 3.08 -9.97 10.41
C ILE A 64 1.59 -9.65 10.54
N THR A 65 1.04 -9.82 11.74
CA THR A 65 -0.34 -9.41 12.01
C THR A 65 -0.42 -7.93 12.38
N ALA A 66 -1.59 -7.32 12.23
CA ALA A 66 -1.83 -5.96 12.74
C ALA A 66 -1.57 -5.86 14.26
N PHE A 67 -1.84 -6.91 15.04
CA PHE A 67 -1.55 -6.93 16.47
C PHE A 67 -0.04 -6.88 16.74
N ASP A 68 0.73 -7.70 16.04
CA ASP A 68 2.19 -7.71 16.16
C ASP A 68 2.78 -6.37 15.75
N LEU A 69 2.24 -5.74 14.70
CA LEU A 69 2.65 -4.41 14.26
C LEU A 69 2.44 -3.34 15.35
N ASN A 70 1.45 -3.47 16.22
CA ASN A 70 1.16 -2.47 17.26
C ASN A 70 1.84 -2.78 18.61
N THR A 71 2.30 -4.01 18.83
CA THR A 71 2.75 -4.47 20.16
C THR A 71 4.21 -4.92 20.19
N ASN A 72 4.78 -5.27 19.04
CA ASN A 72 6.13 -5.77 18.97
C ASN A 72 7.14 -4.61 19.05
N PRO A 73 8.11 -4.62 19.99
CA PRO A 73 9.12 -3.58 20.12
C PRO A 73 10.02 -3.43 18.88
N ASP A 74 10.13 -4.46 18.03
CA ASP A 74 10.87 -4.39 16.76
C ASP A 74 10.07 -3.70 15.64
N THR A 75 8.76 -3.51 15.86
CA THR A 75 7.85 -2.74 15.01
C THR A 75 6.95 -1.89 15.90
N PRO A 76 7.47 -0.88 16.62
CA PRO A 76 6.75 -0.22 17.71
C PRO A 76 5.78 0.88 17.21
N TYR A 77 4.90 0.56 16.27
CA TYR A 77 4.14 1.58 15.55
C TYR A 77 2.63 1.42 15.66
N THR A 78 1.96 2.55 15.84
CA THR A 78 0.50 2.61 15.86
C THR A 78 -0.04 2.50 14.44
N TYR A 79 -1.00 1.62 14.25
CA TYR A 79 -1.71 1.36 13.01
C TYR A 79 -2.65 2.53 12.60
N TYR A 80 -2.66 2.87 11.31
CA TYR A 80 -3.55 3.88 10.71
C TYR A 80 -4.15 3.37 9.39
N ASP A 81 -5.47 3.36 9.26
CA ASP A 81 -6.19 2.82 8.09
C ASP A 81 -6.39 3.88 7.00
N LEU A 82 -5.74 3.71 5.84
CA LEU A 82 -5.78 4.68 4.75
C LEU A 82 -7.18 4.89 4.17
N ILE A 83 -8.06 3.89 4.27
CA ILE A 83 -9.41 4.00 3.71
C ILE A 83 -10.28 4.85 4.65
N ASP A 84 -10.10 4.69 5.96
CA ASP A 84 -10.87 5.45 6.94
C ASP A 84 -10.36 6.90 7.08
N GLU A 85 -9.08 7.14 6.80
CA GLU A 85 -8.46 8.47 6.89
C GLU A 85 -8.28 9.16 5.52
N GLY A 86 -8.85 8.62 4.45
CA GLY A 86 -8.83 9.24 3.13
C GLY A 86 -7.44 9.39 2.51
N GLY A 87 -6.50 8.49 2.85
CA GLY A 87 -5.12 8.54 2.38
C GLY A 87 -4.18 9.38 3.25
N TYR A 88 -4.62 9.83 4.43
CA TYR A 88 -3.76 10.53 5.37
C TYR A 88 -2.61 9.65 5.87
N CYS A 89 -1.46 10.30 6.08
CA CYS A 89 -0.28 9.70 6.64
C CYS A 89 0.11 10.45 7.91
N GLU A 90 0.40 9.73 8.99
CA GLU A 90 1.05 10.34 10.13
C GLU A 90 2.46 10.84 9.79
N SER A 91 2.95 11.76 10.61
CA SER A 91 4.26 12.40 10.44
C SER A 91 5.45 11.42 10.43
N ASP A 92 5.26 10.23 11.01
CA ASP A 92 6.24 9.14 11.09
C ASP A 92 6.08 8.08 9.98
N GLY A 93 5.13 8.27 9.07
CA GLY A 93 5.09 7.57 7.81
C GLY A 93 4.27 6.28 7.77
N TYR A 94 3.59 5.89 8.85
CA TYR A 94 2.93 4.58 8.97
C TYR A 94 1.51 4.53 8.40
N MET A 95 1.20 3.46 7.66
CA MET A 95 -0.07 3.31 6.95
C MET A 95 -0.52 1.86 6.77
N TYR A 96 -1.83 1.62 6.68
CA TYR A 96 -2.43 0.32 6.39
C TYR A 96 -3.25 0.33 5.11
N THR A 97 -3.14 -0.77 4.35
CA THR A 97 -3.94 -1.03 3.16
C THR A 97 -4.50 -2.46 3.21
N ASP A 98 -5.83 -2.56 3.34
CA ASP A 98 -6.56 -3.82 3.16
C ASP A 98 -6.93 -4.02 1.69
N ILE A 99 -6.42 -5.09 1.09
CA ILE A 99 -6.59 -5.36 -0.34
C ILE A 99 -8.06 -5.46 -0.74
N ASN A 100 -8.91 -6.09 0.06
CA ASN A 100 -10.30 -6.30 -0.29
C ASN A 100 -11.13 -5.04 -0.11
N ARG A 101 -10.80 -4.22 0.91
CA ARG A 101 -11.38 -2.88 1.03
C ARG A 101 -10.96 -1.99 -0.15
N ILE A 102 -9.70 -2.06 -0.61
CA ILE A 102 -9.24 -1.33 -1.81
C ILE A 102 -9.95 -1.81 -3.08
N LYS A 103 -10.04 -3.13 -3.28
CA LYS A 103 -10.79 -3.72 -4.41
C LYS A 103 -12.22 -3.18 -4.44
N LYS A 104 -12.89 -3.12 -3.29
CA LYS A 104 -14.23 -2.55 -3.17
C LYS A 104 -14.25 -1.07 -3.52
N LEU A 105 -13.32 -0.28 -2.97
CA LEU A 105 -13.20 1.16 -3.22
C LEU A 105 -13.02 1.50 -4.72
N PHE A 106 -12.21 0.71 -5.43
CA PHE A 106 -11.90 0.91 -6.84
C PHE A 106 -12.71 0.04 -7.81
N SER A 107 -13.71 -0.72 -7.34
CA SER A 107 -14.53 -1.61 -8.17
C SER A 107 -15.45 -0.88 -9.15
N GLY A 108 -15.80 0.38 -8.89
CA GLY A 108 -16.69 1.16 -9.73
C GLY A 108 -16.07 1.54 -11.08
N GLU A 109 -16.87 1.52 -12.15
CA GLU A 109 -16.43 1.82 -13.52
C GLU A 109 -15.72 3.18 -13.62
N LYS A 110 -16.20 4.20 -12.90
CA LYS A 110 -15.59 5.53 -12.86
C LYS A 110 -14.18 5.49 -12.26
N SER A 111 -14.01 4.80 -11.13
CA SER A 111 -12.72 4.65 -10.45
C SER A 111 -11.73 3.87 -11.31
N GLN A 112 -12.18 2.80 -11.96
CA GLN A 112 -11.36 2.03 -12.88
C GLN A 112 -10.92 2.85 -14.11
N LYS A 113 -11.85 3.62 -14.70
CA LYS A 113 -11.51 4.55 -15.80
C LYS A 113 -10.47 5.58 -15.35
N MET A 114 -10.64 6.15 -14.15
CA MET A 114 -9.66 7.07 -13.57
C MET A 114 -8.28 6.39 -13.45
N LEU A 115 -8.19 5.20 -12.84
CA LEU A 115 -6.93 4.47 -12.69
C LEU A 115 -6.23 4.22 -14.03
N ARG A 116 -6.97 3.89 -15.11
CA ARG A 116 -6.40 3.73 -16.46
C ARG A 116 -5.75 4.99 -17.02
N THR A 117 -6.21 6.17 -16.59
CA THR A 117 -5.65 7.46 -17.03
C THR A 117 -4.45 7.92 -16.21
N ILE A 118 -4.14 7.25 -15.09
CA ILE A 118 -3.02 7.64 -14.23
C ILE A 118 -1.71 7.11 -14.83
N GLY A 119 -1.10 7.93 -15.70
CA GLY A 119 0.18 7.61 -16.34
C GLY A 119 1.40 7.72 -15.40
N ARG A 120 1.30 8.45 -14.28
CA ARG A 120 2.43 8.68 -13.35
C ARG A 120 2.92 7.42 -12.65
N PHE A 121 2.10 6.38 -12.56
CA PHE A 121 2.50 5.07 -12.03
C PHE A 121 2.96 4.10 -13.13
N SER A 122 3.03 4.55 -14.39
CA SER A 122 3.64 3.77 -15.44
C SER A 122 5.17 3.76 -15.29
N LYS A 123 5.80 2.66 -15.73
CA LYS A 123 7.25 2.36 -15.62
C LYS A 123 8.18 3.47 -16.13
N ARG A 124 7.68 4.46 -16.88
CA ARG A 124 8.46 5.57 -17.44
C ARG A 124 8.65 6.77 -16.52
N THR A 125 8.06 6.77 -15.32
CA THR A 125 7.99 7.98 -14.48
C THR A 125 8.90 7.96 -13.25
N PHE A 126 9.41 6.79 -12.86
CA PHE A 126 10.42 6.64 -11.81
C PHE A 126 11.75 6.27 -12.48
N SER A 127 12.47 7.28 -12.94
CA SER A 127 13.81 7.17 -13.55
C SER A 127 14.75 8.17 -12.91
#